data_AF-A0A923CB14-F1
#
_entry.id   AF-A0A923CB14-F1
#
_cell.length_a   1.000
_cell.length_b   1.000
_cell.length_c   1.000
_cell.angle_alpha   90.00
_cell.angle_beta   90.00
_cell.angle_gamma   90.00
#
_symmetry.space_group_name_H-M   'P 1'
#
loop_
_entity.id
_entity.type
_entity.pdbx_description
1 polymer ?
#
loop_
_entity_poly.entity_id
_entity_poly.type
_entity_poly.pdbx_seq_one_letter_code
_entity_poly.pdbx_strand_id
1 'polypeptide(L)'
;MSSEKTIPSAALALGAAGVIPFLACTAGLAAGFAVPGIGGGERLAQALIVYGVAILSFLGGVRWGIAIGYESETTQRRDFIIAVVPALIGWAAALLAPGAALWSLCAAFILLGLMDYGLYCRDVAPEWYGRLRLGLSAAVAVLLGVAAAAA
;
A
#
# COMPACT_ATOMS: atom_id res chain seq x y z
N MET A 1 26.21 17.02 -1.10
CA MET A 1 24.99 17.24 -0.30
C MET A 1 23.83 17.69 -1.20
N SER A 2 23.41 16.88 -2.18
CA SER A 2 22.41 17.28 -3.20
C SER A 2 21.35 16.21 -3.51
N SER A 3 21.28 15.12 -2.74
CA SER A 3 20.47 13.93 -3.06
C SER A 3 19.32 13.66 -2.06
N GLU A 4 18.86 14.66 -1.31
CA GLU A 4 17.78 14.45 -0.31
C GLU A 4 16.38 14.74 -0.84
N LYS A 5 16.24 15.57 -1.88
CA LYS A 5 14.92 16.03 -2.38
C LYS A 5 14.39 15.26 -3.59
N THR A 6 15.26 14.66 -4.39
CA THR A 6 14.86 13.98 -5.63
C THR A 6 14.60 12.51 -5.38
N ILE A 7 13.44 12.03 -5.81
CA ILE A 7 13.10 10.61 -5.75
C ILE A 7 14.03 9.87 -6.72
N PRO A 8 14.76 8.82 -6.29
CA PRO A 8 15.55 8.00 -7.20
C PRO A 8 14.66 7.44 -8.31
N SER A 9 15.09 7.56 -9.57
CA SER A 9 14.30 7.17 -10.74
C SER A 9 13.87 5.70 -10.69
N ALA A 10 14.75 4.81 -10.23
CA ALA A 10 14.44 3.40 -10.04
C ALA A 10 13.31 3.19 -9.01
N ALA A 11 13.35 3.89 -7.86
CA ALA A 11 12.34 3.78 -6.83
C ALA A 11 10.98 4.32 -7.32
N LEU A 12 10.99 5.43 -8.06
CA LEU A 12 9.79 5.98 -8.67
C LEU A 12 9.21 5.02 -9.71
N ALA A 13 10.03 4.51 -10.62
CA ALA A 13 9.60 3.63 -11.70
C ALA A 13 9.01 2.31 -11.16
N LEU A 14 9.72 1.66 -10.22
CA LEU A 14 9.25 0.41 -9.61
C LEU A 14 8.01 0.64 -8.72
N GLY A 15 7.98 1.75 -7.98
CA GLY A 15 6.83 2.13 -7.17
C GLY A 15 5.58 2.39 -8.03
N ALA A 16 5.72 3.14 -9.12
CA ALA A 16 4.65 3.39 -10.07
C ALA A 16 4.22 2.12 -10.81
N ALA A 17 5.16 1.25 -11.19
CA ALA A 17 4.85 -0.04 -11.80
C ALA A 17 4.02 -0.93 -10.85
N GLY A 18 4.26 -0.85 -9.54
CA GLY A 18 3.45 -1.52 -8.52
C GLY A 18 1.99 -1.05 -8.47
N VAL A 19 1.62 0.10 -9.05
CA VAL A 19 0.23 0.57 -9.13
C VAL A 19 -0.54 -0.10 -10.27
N ILE A 20 0.15 -0.66 -11.27
CA ILE A 20 -0.44 -1.19 -12.49
C ILE A 20 -1.52 -2.27 -12.19
N PRO A 21 -1.28 -3.27 -11.32
CA PRO A 21 -2.31 -4.28 -11.06
C PRO A 21 -3.56 -3.69 -10.39
N PHE A 22 -3.40 -2.68 -9.52
CA PHE A 22 -4.55 -1.98 -8.94
C PHE A 22 -5.37 -1.27 -10.02
N LEU A 23 -4.69 -0.55 -10.91
CA LEU A 23 -5.35 0.19 -11.99
C LEU A 23 -6.10 -0.75 -12.94
N ALA A 24 -5.43 -1.82 -13.39
CA ALA A 24 -6.01 -2.78 -14.33
C ALA A 24 -7.26 -3.48 -13.76
N CYS A 25 -7.18 -3.98 -12.52
CA CYS A 25 -8.32 -4.68 -11.91
C CYS A 25 -9.46 -3.71 -11.57
N THR A 26 -9.14 -2.51 -11.10
CA THR A 26 -10.15 -1.47 -10.81
C THR A 26 -10.88 -1.04 -12.07
N ALA A 27 -10.15 -0.83 -13.19
CA ALA A 27 -10.76 -0.47 -14.46
C ALA A 27 -11.69 -1.59 -14.97
N GLY A 28 -11.26 -2.85 -14.88
CA GLY A 28 -12.09 -3.99 -15.27
C GLY A 28 -13.37 -4.12 -14.43
N LEU A 29 -13.27 -3.91 -13.11
CA LEU A 29 -14.44 -3.89 -12.22
C LEU A 29 -15.38 -2.74 -12.55
N ALA A 30 -14.86 -1.51 -12.62
CA ALA A 30 -15.68 -0.31 -12.83
C ALA A 30 -16.36 -0.25 -14.20
N ALA A 31 -15.71 -0.79 -15.24
CA ALA A 31 -16.26 -0.82 -16.60
C ALA A 31 -16.91 -2.16 -16.97
N GLY A 32 -16.92 -3.15 -16.08
CA GLY A 32 -17.56 -4.45 -16.30
C GLY A 32 -16.89 -5.35 -17.34
N PHE A 33 -15.59 -5.18 -17.60
CA PHE A 33 -14.85 -6.03 -18.54
C PHE A 33 -13.91 -7.02 -17.84
N ALA A 34 -13.59 -8.11 -18.53
CA ALA A 34 -12.62 -9.08 -18.04
C ALA A 34 -11.18 -8.69 -18.41
N VAL A 35 -10.24 -8.84 -17.47
CA VAL A 35 -8.81 -8.70 -17.74
C VAL A 35 -8.25 -10.06 -18.20
N PRO A 36 -7.56 -10.13 -19.36
CA PRO A 36 -6.96 -11.36 -19.84
C PRO A 36 -6.06 -12.03 -18.79
N GLY A 37 -6.22 -13.34 -18.58
CA GLY A 37 -5.46 -14.10 -17.59
C GLY A 37 -5.97 -14.03 -16.15
N ILE A 38 -6.85 -13.07 -15.81
CA ILE A 38 -7.45 -12.95 -14.46
C ILE A 38 -8.94 -13.30 -14.50
N GLY A 39 -9.70 -12.72 -15.44
CA GLY A 39 -11.16 -12.85 -15.55
C GLY A 39 -11.88 -11.53 -15.29
N GLY A 40 -13.18 -11.59 -15.02
CA GLY A 40 -14.02 -10.43 -14.70
C GLY A 40 -14.66 -10.53 -13.32
N GLY A 41 -15.41 -9.50 -12.92
CA GLY A 41 -16.22 -9.49 -11.70
C GLY A 41 -15.44 -9.90 -10.45
N GLU A 42 -15.96 -10.89 -9.71
CA GLU A 42 -15.38 -11.35 -8.44
C GLU A 42 -13.90 -11.74 -8.52
N ARG A 43 -13.44 -12.33 -9.63
CA ARG A 43 -12.01 -12.68 -9.79
C ARG A 43 -11.10 -11.45 -9.80
N LEU A 44 -11.57 -10.34 -10.37
CA LEU A 44 -10.83 -9.08 -10.34
C LEU A 44 -10.78 -8.50 -8.94
N ALA A 45 -11.90 -8.56 -8.20
CA ALA A 45 -11.94 -8.11 -6.82
C ALA A 45 -11.01 -8.97 -5.94
N GLN A 46 -11.03 -10.28 -6.11
CA GLN A 46 -10.13 -11.19 -5.38
C GLN A 46 -8.66 -10.94 -5.72
N ALA A 47 -8.32 -10.76 -7.01
CA ALA A 47 -6.96 -10.42 -7.42
C ALA A 47 -6.49 -9.10 -6.80
N LEU A 48 -7.37 -8.09 -6.77
CA LEU A 48 -7.11 -6.78 -6.17
C LEU A 48 -6.87 -6.88 -4.65
N ILE A 49 -7.69 -7.68 -3.96
CA ILE A 49 -7.56 -7.94 -2.52
C ILE A 49 -6.22 -8.63 -2.22
N VAL A 50 -5.93 -9.74 -2.90
CA VAL A 50 -4.69 -10.52 -2.70
C VAL A 50 -3.46 -9.63 -2.95
N TYR A 51 -3.48 -8.84 -4.02
CA TYR A 51 -2.39 -7.93 -4.33
C TYR A 51 -2.25 -6.81 -3.28
N GLY A 52 -3.37 -6.25 -2.81
CA GLY A 52 -3.41 -5.30 -1.69
C GLY A 52 -2.72 -5.83 -0.43
N VAL A 53 -3.04 -7.07 -0.03
CA VAL A 53 -2.41 -7.73 1.11
C VAL A 53 -0.91 -7.95 0.90
N ALA A 54 -0.51 -8.37 -0.30
CA ALA A 54 0.91 -8.56 -0.63
C ALA A 54 1.71 -7.27 -0.51
N ILE A 55 1.15 -6.15 -1.01
CA ILE A 55 1.80 -4.84 -0.89
C ILE A 55 1.84 -4.37 0.57
N LEU A 56 0.76 -4.49 1.34
CA LEU A 56 0.78 -4.15 2.78
C LEU A 56 1.87 -4.94 3.53
N SER A 57 2.02 -6.22 3.21
CA SER A 57 3.06 -7.09 3.79
C SER A 57 4.47 -6.63 3.39
N PHE A 58 4.68 -6.27 2.13
CA PHE A 58 5.94 -5.71 1.65
C PHE A 58 6.30 -4.39 2.36
N LEU A 59 5.34 -3.48 2.50
CA LEU A 59 5.53 -2.22 3.21
C LEU A 59 5.86 -2.43 4.69
N GLY A 60 5.19 -3.37 5.33
CA GLY A 60 5.51 -3.85 6.67
C GLY A 60 6.96 -4.32 6.76
N GLY A 61 7.41 -5.14 5.83
CA GLY A 61 8.80 -5.60 5.76
C GLY A 61 9.82 -4.46 5.64
N VAL A 62 9.54 -3.45 4.81
CA VAL A 62 10.39 -2.24 4.70
C VAL A 62 10.47 -1.51 6.03
N ARG A 63 9.32 -1.29 6.69
CA ARG A 63 9.28 -0.60 7.99
C ARG A 63 9.99 -1.38 9.09
N TRP A 64 9.84 -2.70 9.11
CA TRP A 64 10.59 -3.57 10.02
C TRP A 64 12.10 -3.42 9.79
N GLY A 65 12.54 -3.43 8.53
CA GLY A 65 13.95 -3.24 8.16
C GLY A 65 14.52 -1.91 8.66
N ILE A 66 13.75 -0.83 8.58
CA ILE A 66 14.11 0.49 9.13
C ILE A 66 14.22 0.42 10.67
N ALA A 67 13.27 -0.23 11.34
CA ALA A 67 13.22 -0.31 12.80
C ALA A 67 14.38 -1.09 13.43
N ILE A 68 15.02 -2.01 12.70
CA ILE A 68 16.24 -2.71 13.15
C ILE A 68 17.38 -1.72 13.42
N GLY A 69 17.42 -0.59 12.69
CA GLY A 69 18.46 0.43 12.83
C GLY A 69 18.24 1.43 13.96
N TYR A 70 17.18 1.32 14.76
CA TYR A 70 16.92 2.28 15.84
C TYR A 70 17.70 1.96 17.11
N GLU A 71 18.24 3.00 17.75
CA GLU A 71 18.89 2.89 19.06
C GLU A 71 17.88 2.87 20.23
N SER A 72 16.73 3.53 20.06
CA SER A 72 15.69 3.60 21.08
C SER A 72 14.76 2.37 21.02
N GLU A 73 14.79 1.54 22.07
CA GLU A 73 13.91 0.37 22.20
C GLU A 73 12.42 0.71 22.10
N THR A 74 12.02 1.87 22.63
CA THR A 74 10.61 2.31 22.61
C THR A 74 10.16 2.62 21.18
N THR A 75 10.97 3.37 20.43
CA THR A 75 10.69 3.70 19.01
C THR A 75 10.73 2.43 18.15
N GLN A 76 11.68 1.53 18.41
CA GLN A 76 11.82 0.25 17.73
C GLN A 76 10.60 -0.62 17.91
N ARG A 77 10.16 -0.83 19.16
CA ARG A 77 8.97 -1.63 19.46
C ARG A 77 7.73 -1.06 18.78
N ARG A 78 7.56 0.27 18.79
CA ARG A 78 6.44 0.93 18.12
C ARG A 78 6.43 0.61 16.62
N ASP A 79 7.55 0.76 15.94
CA ASP A 79 7.60 0.58 14.49
C ASP A 79 7.59 -0.89 14.05
N PHE A 80 8.03 -1.83 14.90
CA PHE A 80 7.75 -3.25 14.71
C PHE A 80 6.25 -3.56 14.76
N ILE A 81 5.51 -2.97 15.71
CA ILE A 81 4.05 -3.15 15.76
C ILE A 81 3.41 -2.59 14.48
N ILE A 82 3.80 -1.38 14.08
CA ILE A 82 3.27 -0.74 12.87
C ILE A 82 3.66 -1.52 11.60
N ALA A 83 4.80 -2.22 11.60
CA ALA A 83 5.19 -3.07 10.48
C ALA A 83 4.26 -4.29 10.30
N VAL A 84 3.67 -4.81 11.37
CA VAL A 84 2.85 -6.04 11.32
C VAL A 84 1.36 -5.76 11.20
N VAL A 85 0.86 -4.77 11.95
CA VAL A 85 -0.58 -4.51 12.06
C VAL A 85 -1.27 -4.32 10.70
N PRO A 86 -0.75 -3.54 9.73
CA PRO A 86 -1.39 -3.37 8.44
C PRO A 86 -1.51 -4.67 7.64
N ALA A 87 -0.49 -5.54 7.69
CA ALA A 87 -0.53 -6.83 7.00
C ALA A 87 -1.61 -7.75 7.61
N LEU A 88 -1.76 -7.74 8.94
CA LEU A 88 -2.83 -8.48 9.62
C LEU A 88 -4.21 -7.91 9.31
N ILE A 89 -4.35 -6.58 9.23
CA ILE A 89 -5.59 -5.92 8.79
C ILE A 89 -5.92 -6.36 7.36
N GLY A 90 -4.95 -6.34 6.45
CA GLY A 90 -5.13 -6.79 5.08
C GLY A 90 -5.55 -8.26 4.99
N TRP A 91 -4.88 -9.14 5.74
CA TRP A 91 -5.22 -10.56 5.81
C TRP A 91 -6.64 -10.77 6.35
N ALA A 92 -7.02 -10.10 7.43
CA ALA A 92 -8.38 -10.18 7.98
C ALA A 92 -9.42 -9.62 7.01
N ALA A 93 -9.12 -8.51 6.34
CA ALA A 93 -9.97 -7.93 5.31
C ALA A 93 -10.22 -8.89 4.15
N ALA A 94 -9.21 -9.69 3.76
CA ALA A 94 -9.34 -10.67 2.69
C ALA A 94 -10.33 -11.82 3.00
N LEU A 95 -10.74 -11.98 4.26
CA LEU A 95 -11.77 -12.94 4.67
C LEU A 95 -13.19 -12.36 4.62
N LEU A 96 -13.33 -11.07 4.34
CA LEU A 96 -14.62 -10.38 4.22
C LEU A 96 -15.21 -10.51 2.81
N ALA A 97 -16.47 -10.13 2.66
CA ALA A 97 -17.08 -9.94 1.35
C ALA A 97 -16.31 -8.88 0.54
N PRO A 98 -16.23 -8.99 -0.81
CA PRO A 98 -15.33 -8.18 -1.64
C PRO A 98 -15.42 -6.67 -1.40
N GLY A 99 -16.62 -6.09 -1.36
CA GLY A 99 -16.79 -4.64 -1.10
C GLY A 99 -16.23 -4.21 0.26
N ALA A 100 -16.51 -4.97 1.33
CA ALA A 100 -15.99 -4.69 2.66
C ALA A 100 -14.47 -4.87 2.76
N ALA A 101 -13.93 -5.89 2.09
CA ALA A 101 -12.50 -6.14 1.98
C ALA A 101 -11.78 -4.95 1.32
N LEU A 102 -12.30 -4.47 0.19
CA LEU A 102 -11.71 -3.36 -0.56
C LEU A 102 -11.77 -2.03 0.21
N TRP A 103 -12.88 -1.73 0.91
CA TRP A 103 -12.95 -0.57 1.80
C TRP A 103 -11.97 -0.65 2.96
N SER A 104 -11.81 -1.83 3.56
CA SER A 104 -10.85 -2.06 4.64
C SER A 104 -9.41 -1.86 4.18
N LEU A 105 -9.07 -2.37 2.99
CA LEU A 105 -7.76 -2.15 2.37
C LEU A 105 -7.54 -0.68 2.03
N CYS A 106 -8.55 0.02 1.49
CA CYS A 106 -8.49 1.46 1.22
C CYS A 106 -8.10 2.25 2.49
N ALA A 107 -8.81 2.01 3.59
CA ALA A 107 -8.48 2.63 4.88
C ALA A 107 -7.07 2.29 5.37
N ALA A 108 -6.65 1.02 5.23
CA ALA A 108 -5.31 0.59 5.60
C ALA A 108 -4.20 1.31 4.82
N PHE A 109 -4.37 1.48 3.49
CA PHE A 109 -3.41 2.22 2.66
C PHE A 109 -3.34 3.71 2.99
N ILE A 110 -4.48 4.34 3.30
CA ILE A 110 -4.49 5.75 3.75
C ILE A 110 -3.70 5.89 5.04
N LEU A 111 -4.01 5.07 6.05
CA LEU A 111 -3.35 5.13 7.35
C LEU A 111 -1.85 4.85 7.22
N LEU A 112 -1.47 3.81 6.48
CA LEU A 112 -0.07 3.46 6.28
C LEU A 112 0.70 4.56 5.53
N GLY A 113 0.10 5.16 4.50
CA GLY A 113 0.71 6.29 3.78
C GLY A 113 0.99 7.49 4.69
N LEU A 114 0.07 7.82 5.61
CA LEU A 114 0.27 8.87 6.61
C LEU A 114 1.35 8.50 7.64
N MET A 115 1.37 7.24 8.08
CA MET A 115 2.37 6.75 9.04
C MET A 115 3.79 6.69 8.44
N ASP A 116 3.91 6.41 7.14
CA ASP A 116 5.18 6.40 6.41
C ASP A 116 5.65 7.82 6.11
N TYR A 117 4.75 8.76 5.84
CA TYR A 117 5.09 10.19 5.79
C TYR A 117 5.61 10.68 7.15
N GLY A 118 5.05 10.18 8.26
CA GLY A 118 5.54 10.46 9.61
C GLY A 118 6.96 9.96 9.90
N LEU A 119 7.50 9.00 9.13
CA LEU A 119 8.92 8.60 9.23
C LEU A 119 9.85 9.71 8.76
N TYR A 120 9.45 10.45 7.72
CA TYR A 120 10.16 11.64 7.29
C TYR A 120 10.13 12.73 8.37
N CYS A 121 8.97 13.01 8.97
CA CYS A 121 8.84 14.03 10.01
C CYS A 121 9.66 13.74 11.29
N ARG A 122 10.19 12.52 11.44
CA ARG A 122 11.03 12.08 12.56
C ARG A 122 12.50 11.94 12.18
N ASP A 123 12.89 12.42 10.99
CA ASP A 123 14.25 12.31 10.43
C ASP A 123 14.78 10.88 10.33
N VAL A 124 13.87 9.90 10.28
CA VAL A 124 14.19 8.47 10.17
C VAL A 124 14.39 8.08 8.72
N ALA A 125 13.62 8.68 7.81
CA ALA A 125 13.64 8.39 6.39
C ALA A 125 13.82 9.69 5.59
N PRO A 126 14.49 9.64 4.43
CA PRO A 126 14.62 10.81 3.57
C PRO A 126 13.25 11.37 3.12
N GLU A 127 13.18 12.67 2.87
CA GLU A 127 11.97 13.36 2.40
C GLU A 127 11.36 12.69 1.16
N TRP A 128 12.21 12.29 0.21
CA TRP A 128 11.77 11.65 -1.02
C TRP A 128 10.99 10.35 -0.76
N TYR A 129 11.34 9.60 0.29
CA TYR A 129 10.66 8.34 0.63
C TYR A 129 9.25 8.61 1.14
N GLY A 130 9.11 9.54 2.08
CA GLY A 130 7.82 9.95 2.63
C GLY A 130 6.88 10.47 1.54
N ARG A 131 7.39 11.34 0.64
CA ARG A 131 6.62 11.88 -0.49
C ARG A 131 6.20 10.81 -1.49
N LEU A 132 7.12 9.89 -1.83
CA LEU A 132 6.83 8.76 -2.71
C LEU A 132 5.72 7.88 -2.11
N ARG A 133 5.82 7.54 -0.82
CA ARG A 133 4.82 6.71 -0.14
C ARG A 133 3.47 7.37 -0.03
N LEU A 134 3.42 8.67 0.26
CA LEU A 134 2.16 9.39 0.31
C LEU A 134 1.46 9.39 -1.06
N GLY A 135 2.20 9.68 -2.14
CA GLY A 135 1.66 9.68 -3.50
C GLY A 135 1.17 8.31 -3.97
N LEU A 136 1.98 7.26 -3.77
CA LEU A 136 1.60 5.90 -4.16
C LEU A 136 0.42 5.36 -3.33
N SER A 137 0.43 5.59 -2.02
CA SER A 137 -0.65 5.11 -1.14
C SER A 137 -1.96 5.84 -1.43
N ALA A 138 -1.91 7.15 -1.74
CA ALA A 138 -3.08 7.90 -2.16
C ALA A 138 -3.65 7.36 -3.49
N ALA A 139 -2.78 7.11 -4.49
CA ALA A 139 -3.22 6.53 -5.76
C ALA A 139 -3.88 5.16 -5.56
N VAL A 140 -3.27 4.28 -4.78
CA VAL A 140 -3.84 2.96 -4.46
C VAL A 140 -5.15 3.08 -3.68
N ALA A 141 -5.24 3.97 -2.69
CA ALA A 141 -6.47 4.18 -1.92
C ALA A 141 -7.63 4.66 -2.80
N VAL A 142 -7.38 5.60 -3.72
CA VAL A 142 -8.40 6.05 -4.69
C VAL A 142 -8.87 4.88 -5.56
N LEU A 143 -7.94 4.09 -6.10
CA LEU A 143 -8.28 2.92 -6.92
C LEU A 143 -9.10 1.89 -6.13
N LEU A 144 -8.70 1.57 -4.90
CA LEU A 144 -9.42 0.64 -4.03
C LEU A 144 -10.83 1.17 -3.69
N GLY A 145 -10.98 2.48 -3.43
CA GLY A 145 -12.30 3.09 -3.19
C GLY A 145 -13.22 3.02 -4.41
N VAL A 146 -12.68 3.27 -5.61
CA VAL A 146 -13.43 3.12 -6.87
C VAL A 146 -13.84 1.65 -7.08
N ALA A 147 -12.91 0.70 -6.89
CA ALA A 147 -13.21 -0.72 -7.01
C ALA A 147 -14.25 -1.18 -5.98
N ALA A 148 -14.18 -0.70 -4.74
CA ALA A 148 -15.14 -1.02 -3.69
C ALA A 148 -16.54 -0.49 -3.99
N ALA A 149 -16.65 0.64 -4.68
CA ALA A 149 -17.94 1.20 -5.11
C ALA A 149 -18.53 0.48 -6.34
N ALA A 150 -17.69 -0.25 -7.10
CA ALA A 150 -18.07 -1.00 -8.29
C ALA A 150 -18.29 -2.50 -8.04
N ALA A 151 -17.94 -3.00 -6.85
CA ALA A 151 -18.06 -4.40 -6.43
C ALA A 151 -19.32 -4.63 -5.60
#